data_AF-A0A2E7NQY7-F1
#
_entry.id   AF-A0A2E7NQY7-F1
#
_cell.length_a   1.000
_cell.length_b   1.000
_cell.length_c   1.000
_cell.angle_alpha   90.00
_cell.angle_beta   90.00
_cell.angle_gamma   90.00
#
_symmetry.space_group_name_H-M   'P 1'
#
loop_
_entity.id
_entity.type
_entity.pdbx_description
1 polymer ?
#
loop_
_entity_poly.entity_id
_entity_poly.type
_entity_poly.pdbx_seq_one_letter_code
_entity_poly.pdbx_strand_id
1 'polypeptide(L)'
;MSVTTTNNTHDGPPGEGGSFWTDEDRESVGELVETVRLVEQHAFETGNRALIGDAHHLLSGLVQLYDLLTAFRNSPDGRIKGPQGVAKKLGLTRNGVYCRLEMVGLDPEDLRNPAGNILDLVAASRILSPLAQKLRQTADGI
;
A
#
# COMPACT_ATOMS: atom_id res chain seq x y z
N MET A 1 -42.76 -36.59 -10.93
CA MET A 1 -42.05 -35.50 -11.63
C MET A 1 -41.31 -34.72 -10.57
N SER A 2 -39.99 -34.89 -10.48
CA SER A 2 -39.15 -34.20 -9.49
C SER A 2 -38.47 -33.01 -10.15
N VAL A 3 -38.71 -31.81 -9.63
CA VAL A 3 -37.91 -30.62 -9.93
C VAL A 3 -37.40 -30.10 -8.60
N THR A 4 -36.13 -30.37 -8.33
CA THR A 4 -35.39 -29.80 -7.21
C THR A 4 -34.86 -28.45 -7.66
N THR A 5 -35.49 -27.37 -7.20
CA THR A 5 -34.98 -26.00 -7.38
C THR A 5 -34.03 -25.69 -6.24
N THR A 6 -32.73 -25.66 -6.52
CA THR A 6 -31.70 -25.16 -5.60
C THR A 6 -31.75 -23.63 -5.55
N ASN A 7 -32.27 -23.07 -4.46
CA ASN A 7 -32.07 -21.66 -4.12
C ASN A 7 -30.71 -21.49 -3.44
N ASN A 8 -29.68 -21.19 -4.21
CA ASN A 8 -28.45 -20.58 -3.68
C ASN A 8 -28.64 -19.06 -3.69
N THR A 9 -29.24 -18.55 -2.62
CA THR A 9 -29.26 -17.11 -2.33
C THR A 9 -27.93 -16.77 -1.67
N HIS A 10 -26.95 -16.33 -2.46
CA HIS A 10 -25.77 -15.65 -1.95
C HIS A 10 -26.03 -14.13 -2.01
N ASP A 11 -26.93 -13.67 -1.13
CA ASP A 11 -27.16 -12.25 -0.87
C ASP A 11 -26.40 -11.87 0.40
N GLY A 12 -25.10 -11.61 0.25
CA GLY A 12 -24.36 -10.78 1.18
C GLY A 12 -24.28 -9.37 0.58
N PRO A 13 -24.71 -8.30 1.30
CA PRO A 13 -24.60 -6.96 0.77
C PRO A 13 -23.12 -6.59 0.56
N PRO A 14 -22.77 -5.82 -0.49
CA PRO A 14 -21.44 -5.25 -0.59
C PRO A 14 -21.25 -4.34 0.61
N GLY A 15 -20.23 -4.63 1.42
CA GLY A 15 -19.92 -3.88 2.63
C GLY A 15 -20.03 -2.38 2.38
N GLU A 16 -20.86 -1.74 3.20
CA GLU A 16 -21.01 -0.30 3.29
C GLU A 16 -19.64 0.38 3.36
N GLY A 17 -19.56 1.60 2.82
CA GLY A 17 -18.34 2.37 2.61
C GLY A 17 -17.61 2.75 3.90
N GLY A 18 -17.01 1.77 4.57
CA GLY A 18 -15.98 1.95 5.55
C GLY A 18 -14.75 2.53 4.87
N SER A 19 -14.14 3.53 5.51
CA SER A 19 -12.85 4.07 5.11
C SER A 19 -11.85 2.94 4.85
N PHE A 20 -11.16 2.98 3.70
CA PHE A 20 -10.14 2.00 3.31
C PHE A 20 -9.04 1.82 4.38
N TRP A 21 -8.74 2.92 5.08
CA TRP A 21 -7.87 2.98 6.24
C TRP A 21 -8.69 2.92 7.53
N THR A 22 -8.26 2.13 8.51
CA THR A 22 -8.71 2.32 9.89
C THR A 22 -8.24 3.68 10.39
N ASP A 23 -8.82 4.19 11.47
CA ASP A 23 -8.30 5.43 12.08
C ASP A 23 -6.84 5.25 12.55
N GLU A 24 -6.49 4.05 13.01
CA GLU A 24 -5.12 3.65 13.36
C GLU A 24 -4.16 3.68 12.16
N ASP A 25 -4.60 3.22 10.98
CA ASP A 25 -3.82 3.34 9.74
C ASP A 25 -3.59 4.81 9.37
N ARG A 26 -4.62 5.65 9.52
CA ARG A 26 -4.53 7.09 9.20
C ARG A 26 -3.57 7.81 10.13
N GLU A 27 -3.64 7.53 11.41
CA GLU A 27 -2.75 8.07 12.44
C GLU A 27 -1.30 7.64 12.16
N SER A 28 -1.09 6.34 11.97
CA SER A 28 0.22 5.75 11.67
C SER A 28 0.89 6.33 10.42
N VAL A 29 0.13 6.50 9.33
CA VAL A 29 0.64 7.15 8.12
C VAL A 29 0.89 8.64 8.37
N GLY A 30 0.04 9.29 9.16
CA GLY A 30 0.22 10.68 9.58
C GLY A 30 1.57 10.88 10.29
N GLU A 31 1.88 10.06 11.28
CA GLU A 31 3.16 10.10 12.00
C GLU A 31 4.37 9.89 11.06
N LEU A 32 4.25 8.94 10.13
CA LEU A 32 5.29 8.69 9.14
C LEU A 32 5.48 9.89 8.20
N VAL A 33 4.39 10.53 7.76
CA VAL A 33 4.44 11.72 6.90
C VAL A 33 5.05 12.92 7.65
N GLU A 34 4.71 13.13 8.92
CA GLU A 34 5.33 14.19 9.73
C GLU A 34 6.82 13.93 9.95
N THR A 35 7.21 12.68 10.19
CA THR A 35 8.63 12.27 10.25
C THR A 35 9.35 12.63 8.95
N VAL A 36 8.76 12.32 7.80
CA VAL A 36 9.36 12.66 6.50
C VAL A 36 9.48 14.17 6.32
N ARG A 37 8.45 14.96 6.69
CA ARG A 37 8.47 16.42 6.58
C ARG A 37 9.59 17.05 7.40
N LEU A 38 9.76 16.61 8.64
CA LEU A 38 10.82 17.08 9.52
C LEU A 38 12.21 16.79 8.94
N VAL A 39 12.39 15.57 8.43
CA VAL A 39 13.67 15.15 7.81
C VAL A 39 13.93 15.89 6.50
N GLU A 40 12.90 16.09 5.68
CA GLU A 40 13.00 16.85 4.43
C GLU A 40 13.39 18.31 4.70
N GLN A 41 12.77 18.96 5.70
CA GLN A 41 13.14 20.31 6.10
C GLN A 41 14.60 20.39 6.53
N HIS A 42 15.04 19.49 7.41
CA HIS A 42 16.44 19.42 7.82
C HIS A 42 17.39 19.16 6.64
N ALA A 43 16.99 18.29 5.70
CA ALA A 43 17.76 18.00 4.50
C ALA A 43 17.92 19.24 3.59
N PHE A 44 16.88 20.08 3.48
CA PHE A 44 16.97 21.35 2.77
C PHE A 44 17.90 22.34 3.46
N GLU A 45 17.81 22.47 4.79
CA GLU A 45 18.66 23.36 5.58
C GLU A 45 20.14 22.98 5.50
N THR A 46 20.44 21.68 5.48
CA THR A 46 21.81 21.15 5.40
C THR A 46 22.33 20.91 3.98
N GLY A 47 21.48 21.06 2.96
CA GLY A 47 21.81 20.77 1.57
C GLY A 47 22.03 19.28 1.26
N ASN A 48 21.52 18.38 2.09
CA ASN A 48 21.68 16.93 1.94
C ASN A 48 20.73 16.36 0.88
N ARG A 49 21.17 16.39 -0.39
CA ARG A 49 20.39 15.90 -1.55
C ARG A 49 20.02 14.43 -1.47
N ALA A 50 20.85 13.59 -0.84
CA ALA A 50 20.55 12.17 -0.71
C ALA A 50 19.34 11.95 0.20
N LEU A 51 19.28 12.70 1.31
CA LEU A 51 18.18 12.63 2.27
C LEU A 51 16.86 13.17 1.70
N ILE A 52 16.92 14.22 0.86
CA ILE A 52 15.76 14.68 0.07
C ILE A 52 15.27 13.57 -0.85
N GLY A 53 16.17 12.90 -1.57
CA GLY A 53 15.83 11.77 -2.44
C GLY A 53 15.16 10.62 -1.68
N ASP A 54 15.69 10.26 -0.51
CA ASP A 54 15.12 9.20 0.33
C ASP A 54 13.71 9.54 0.84
N ALA A 55 13.49 10.79 1.26
CA ALA A 55 12.19 11.31 1.65
C ALA A 55 11.16 11.21 0.50
N HIS A 56 11.54 11.66 -0.70
CA HIS A 56 10.68 11.59 -1.88
C HIS A 56 10.40 10.16 -2.32
N HIS A 57 11.39 9.27 -2.24
CA HIS A 57 11.21 7.85 -2.54
C HIS A 57 10.23 7.19 -1.56
N LEU A 58 10.32 7.48 -0.26
CA LEU A 58 9.38 6.93 0.71
C LEU A 58 7.95 7.42 0.45
N LEU A 59 7.75 8.73 0.25
CA LEU A 59 6.42 9.29 -0.04
C LEU A 59 5.82 8.71 -1.33
N SER A 60 6.61 8.66 -2.40
CA SER A 60 6.18 8.08 -3.68
C SER A 60 5.87 6.59 -3.54
N GLY A 61 6.62 5.88 -2.70
CA GLY A 61 6.39 4.48 -2.36
C GLY A 61 5.09 4.25 -1.60
N LEU A 62 4.79 5.10 -0.61
CA LEU A 62 3.54 5.04 0.16
C LEU A 62 2.30 5.29 -0.72
N VAL A 63 2.37 6.24 -1.65
CA VAL A 63 1.29 6.47 -2.63
C VAL A 63 1.10 5.24 -3.53
N GLN A 64 2.19 4.65 -4.03
CA GLN A 64 2.10 3.42 -4.84
C GLN A 64 1.55 2.23 -4.04
N LEU A 65 1.94 2.09 -2.77
CA LEU A 65 1.42 1.05 -1.88
C LEU A 65 -0.09 1.21 -1.67
N TYR A 66 -0.57 2.44 -1.46
CA TYR A 66 -2.00 2.74 -1.37
C TYR A 66 -2.78 2.32 -2.62
N ASP A 67 -2.29 2.70 -3.80
CA ASP A 67 -2.92 2.34 -5.08
C ASP A 67 -2.98 0.81 -5.26
N LEU A 68 -1.86 0.13 -4.96
CA LEU A 68 -1.76 -1.32 -5.06
C LEU A 68 -2.74 -2.02 -4.11
N LEU A 69 -2.74 -1.65 -2.82
CA LEU A 69 -3.66 -2.22 -1.84
C LEU A 69 -5.12 -1.99 -2.22
N THR A 70 -5.47 -0.77 -2.65
CA THR A 70 -6.81 -0.44 -3.12
C THR A 70 -7.21 -1.33 -4.30
N ALA A 71 -6.31 -1.55 -5.25
CA ALA A 71 -6.59 -2.39 -6.40
C ALA A 71 -6.69 -3.89 -6.06
N PHE A 72 -5.84 -4.39 -5.17
CA PHE A 72 -5.85 -5.79 -4.71
C PHE A 72 -7.14 -6.12 -3.93
N ARG A 73 -7.55 -5.28 -2.98
CA ARG A 73 -8.78 -5.49 -2.20
C ARG A 73 -10.04 -5.43 -3.06
N ASN A 74 -10.08 -4.53 -4.04
CA ASN A 74 -11.22 -4.41 -4.93
C ASN A 74 -11.28 -5.51 -6.00
N SER A 75 -10.23 -6.34 -6.13
CA SER A 75 -10.15 -7.42 -7.09
C SER A 75 -10.62 -8.74 -6.48
N PRO A 76 -11.47 -9.53 -7.16
CA PRO A 76 -11.86 -10.87 -6.67
C PRO A 76 -10.61 -11.72 -6.37
N ASP A 77 -10.54 -12.25 -5.15
CA ASP A 77 -9.39 -13.01 -4.59
C ASP A 77 -8.01 -12.34 -4.78
N GLY A 78 -7.95 -11.01 -4.97
CA GLY A 78 -6.72 -10.30 -5.30
C GLY A 78 -6.04 -10.79 -6.59
N ARG A 79 -6.82 -11.30 -7.55
CA ARG A 79 -6.32 -11.78 -8.85
C ARG A 79 -5.75 -10.63 -9.67
N ILE A 80 -4.50 -10.79 -10.14
CA ILE A 80 -3.85 -9.76 -10.95
C ILE A 80 -4.49 -9.62 -12.34
N LYS A 81 -4.92 -10.74 -12.95
CA LYS A 81 -5.50 -10.78 -14.31
C LYS A 81 -7.03 -10.82 -14.29
N GLY A 82 -7.62 -10.43 -15.42
CA GLY A 82 -9.04 -10.59 -15.71
C GLY A 82 -9.81 -9.27 -15.80
N PRO A 83 -11.08 -9.29 -16.21
CA PRO A 83 -11.90 -8.08 -16.38
C PRO A 83 -12.06 -7.26 -15.10
N GLN A 84 -11.94 -7.90 -13.93
CA GLN A 84 -12.01 -7.28 -12.60
C GLN A 84 -10.68 -7.41 -11.83
N GLY A 85 -9.58 -7.78 -12.51
CA GLY A 85 -8.28 -7.98 -11.88
C GLY A 85 -7.56 -6.68 -11.56
N VAL A 86 -6.54 -6.76 -10.69
CA VAL A 86 -5.69 -5.63 -10.27
C VAL A 86 -5.15 -4.83 -11.45
N ALA A 87 -4.66 -5.50 -12.50
CA ALA A 87 -4.10 -4.85 -13.67
C ALA A 87 -5.14 -3.95 -14.37
N LYS A 88 -6.39 -4.39 -14.47
CA LYS A 88 -7.46 -3.60 -15.08
C LYS A 88 -7.82 -2.38 -14.22
N LYS A 89 -7.82 -2.53 -12.90
CA LYS A 89 -8.12 -1.43 -11.95
C LYS A 89 -7.07 -0.34 -11.95
N LEU A 90 -5.81 -0.71 -12.10
CA LEU A 90 -4.69 0.24 -12.19
C LEU A 90 -4.47 0.77 -13.60
N GLY A 91 -5.20 0.28 -14.61
CA GLY A 91 -4.94 0.62 -16.02
C GLY A 91 -3.58 0.14 -16.53
N LEU A 92 -3.04 -0.93 -15.95
CA LEU A 92 -1.71 -1.46 -16.23
C LEU A 92 -1.80 -2.80 -16.97
N THR A 93 -0.68 -3.20 -17.57
CA THR A 93 -0.47 -4.60 -17.93
C THR A 93 -0.16 -5.42 -16.69
N ARG A 94 -0.27 -6.75 -16.78
CA ARG A 94 0.20 -7.64 -15.70
C ARG A 94 1.64 -7.35 -15.32
N ASN A 95 2.52 -7.15 -16.31
CA ASN A 95 3.92 -6.82 -16.06
C ASN A 95 4.05 -5.50 -15.31
N GLY A 96 3.27 -4.49 -15.68
CA GLY A 96 3.24 -3.21 -14.98
C GLY A 96 2.84 -3.33 -13.50
N VAL A 97 1.92 -4.25 -13.16
CA VAL A 97 1.58 -4.54 -11.76
C VAL A 97 2.79 -5.14 -11.01
N TYR A 98 3.48 -6.11 -11.61
CA TYR A 98 4.69 -6.68 -10.98
C TYR A 98 5.82 -5.67 -10.85
N CYS A 99 6.04 -4.80 -11.84
CA CYS A 99 7.02 -3.73 -11.71
C CYS A 99 6.68 -2.78 -10.56
N ARG A 100 5.40 -2.42 -10.36
CA ARG A 100 4.99 -1.59 -9.21
C ARG A 100 5.21 -2.30 -7.88
N LEU A 101 4.85 -3.58 -7.80
CA LEU A 101 5.13 -4.42 -6.63
C LEU A 101 6.63 -4.46 -6.31
N GLU A 102 7.47 -4.61 -7.34
CA GLU A 102 8.93 -4.56 -7.19
C GLU A 102 9.41 -3.21 -6.70
N MET A 103 8.87 -2.09 -7.21
CA MET A 103 9.23 -0.74 -6.80
C MET A 103 8.85 -0.41 -5.35
N VAL A 104 7.76 -0.99 -4.84
CA VAL A 104 7.40 -0.88 -3.41
C VAL A 104 7.96 -2.01 -2.58
N GLY A 105 8.69 -2.95 -3.17
CA GLY A 105 9.38 -4.01 -2.46
C GLY A 105 8.49 -5.10 -1.84
N LEU A 106 7.31 -5.34 -2.40
CA LEU A 106 6.34 -6.34 -1.91
C LEU A 106 6.03 -7.40 -2.96
N ASP A 107 5.48 -8.51 -2.48
CA ASP A 107 4.98 -9.59 -3.30
C ASP A 107 3.44 -9.55 -3.35
N PRO A 108 2.80 -10.17 -4.37
CA PRO A 108 1.35 -10.17 -4.46
C PRO A 108 0.65 -10.71 -3.22
N GLU A 109 1.23 -11.71 -2.55
CA GLU A 109 0.60 -12.36 -1.39
C GLU A 109 0.49 -11.42 -0.19
N ASP A 110 1.46 -10.50 -0.03
CA ASP A 110 1.44 -9.48 1.02
C ASP A 110 0.20 -8.57 0.90
N LEU A 111 -0.34 -8.40 -0.32
CA LEU A 111 -1.49 -7.54 -0.58
C LEU A 111 -2.81 -8.31 -0.70
N ARG A 112 -2.79 -9.62 -0.96
CA ARG A 112 -4.01 -10.45 -1.03
C ARG A 112 -4.59 -10.73 0.35
N ASN A 113 -3.71 -10.89 1.33
CA ASN A 113 -4.09 -11.09 2.72
C ASN A 113 -3.12 -10.28 3.60
N PRO A 114 -3.26 -8.95 3.64
CA PRO A 114 -2.34 -8.11 4.41
C PRO A 114 -2.39 -8.52 5.88
N ALA A 115 -1.24 -8.95 6.40
CA ALA A 115 -1.07 -9.20 7.81
C ALA A 115 -0.99 -7.84 8.51
N GLY A 116 -2.09 -7.41 9.14
CA GLY A 116 -2.10 -6.23 10.01
C GLY A 116 -2.33 -4.89 9.31
N ASN A 117 -1.80 -3.83 9.92
CA ASN A 117 -2.02 -2.44 9.52
C ASN A 117 -1.00 -2.01 8.44
N ILE A 118 -1.10 -0.80 7.91
CA ILE A 118 -0.19 -0.34 6.84
C ILE A 118 1.29 -0.36 7.25
N LEU A 119 1.60 -0.12 8.52
CA LEU A 119 2.99 -0.13 8.97
C LEU A 119 3.60 -1.52 8.91
N ASP A 120 2.81 -2.56 9.10
CA ASP A 120 3.25 -3.95 8.92
C ASP A 120 3.66 -4.22 7.47
N LEU A 121 2.93 -3.65 6.50
CA LEU A 121 3.29 -3.72 5.08
C LEU A 121 4.54 -2.90 4.75
N VAL A 122 4.68 -1.71 5.34
CA VAL A 122 5.89 -0.91 5.21
C VAL A 122 7.09 -1.65 5.79
N ALA A 123 6.93 -2.33 6.93
CA ALA A 123 7.98 -3.11 7.58
C ALA A 123 8.35 -4.37 6.78
N ALA A 124 7.38 -5.03 6.14
CA ALA A 124 7.59 -6.18 5.27
C ALA A 124 8.27 -5.81 3.94
N SER A 125 8.13 -4.56 3.49
CA SER A 125 8.72 -4.09 2.24
C SER A 125 10.24 -4.08 2.26
N ARG A 126 10.87 -4.73 1.27
CA ARG A 126 12.33 -4.70 1.06
C ARG A 126 12.87 -3.32 0.62
N ILE A 127 12.00 -2.37 0.29
CA ILE A 127 12.38 -1.02 -0.18
C ILE A 127 11.93 0.04 0.82
N LEU A 128 10.67 0.01 1.26
CA LEU A 128 10.12 1.05 2.13
C LEU A 128 10.60 0.89 3.56
N SER A 129 10.80 -0.34 4.06
CA SER A 129 11.30 -0.60 5.42
C SER A 129 12.64 0.09 5.71
N PRO A 130 13.71 -0.11 4.91
CA PRO A 130 14.99 0.55 5.17
C PRO A 130 14.92 2.08 5.00
N LEU A 131 14.07 2.59 4.10
CA LEU A 131 13.85 4.04 3.95
C LEU A 131 13.16 4.63 5.18
N ALA A 132 12.07 4.01 5.64
CA ALA A 132 11.34 4.45 6.82
C ALA A 132 12.23 4.41 8.07
N GLN A 133 13.01 3.34 8.25
CA GLN A 133 13.96 3.23 9.36
C GLN A 133 15.02 4.33 9.33
N LYS A 134 15.62 4.59 8.16
CA LYS A 134 16.65 5.63 8.00
C LYS A 134 16.10 7.02 8.31
N LEU A 135 14.93 7.36 7.78
CA LEU A 135 14.31 8.67 8.02
C LEU A 135 13.92 8.82 9.49
N ARG A 136 13.37 7.79 10.12
CA ARG A 136 13.08 7.82 11.56
C ARG A 136 14.33 8.04 12.42
N GLN A 137 15.41 7.30 12.15
CA GLN A 137 16.70 7.50 12.83
C GLN A 137 17.26 8.92 12.63
N THR A 138 17.03 9.50 11.46
CA THR A 138 17.45 10.89 11.19
C THR A 138 16.60 11.87 11.99
N ALA A 139 15.29 11.66 12.05
CA ALA A 139 14.36 12.47 12.85
C ALA A 139 14.71 12.43 14.34
N ASP A 140 15.06 11.25 14.89
CA ASP A 140 15.45 11.09 16.29
C ASP A 140 16.76 11.83 16.64
N GLY A 141 17.56 12.21 15.63
CA GLY A 141 18.84 12.91 15.78
C GLY A 141 18.79 14.41 15.48
N ILE A 142 17.63 14.94 15.12
CA ILE A 142 17.36 16.38 14.90
C ILE A 142 16.84 16.99 16.20
#